data_AF-A0A969U7R6-F1
#
_entry.id   AF-A0A969U7R6-F1
#
_cell.length_a   1.000
_cell.length_b   1.000
_cell.length_c   1.000
_cell.angle_alpha   90.00
_cell.angle_beta   90.00
_cell.angle_gamma   90.00
#
_symmetry.space_group_name_H-M   'P 1'
#
loop_
_entity.id
_entity.type
_entity.pdbx_description
1 polymer ?
#
loop_
_entity_poly.entity_id
_entity_poly.type
_entity_poly.pdbx_seq_one_letter_code
_entity_poly.pdbx_strand_id
1 'polypeptide(L)'
;MFKVKLQFSKFLALMPIVCFICFTVYVANSQQLPLDAAQSKIFAQETAQYKLASELLSESGIATRYDMHFDHSIGALIGKGDDFKLYARFRKMFAREIGWKHFKDTYAARLAADFSEDELKELLKLSKQPVMKKLLQSEFKAYTDTSKQRFKIGFKLWDEYNSGKISLPPD
;
A
#
# COMPACT_ATOMS: atom_id res chain seq x y z
N MET A 1 -1.87 -15.79 -42.30
CA MET A 1 -1.59 -15.54 -40.86
C MET A 1 -2.70 -14.79 -40.10
N PHE A 2 -3.49 -13.89 -40.71
CA PHE A 2 -4.52 -13.12 -39.97
C PHE A 2 -5.74 -13.94 -39.47
N LYS A 3 -6.15 -15.01 -40.16
CA LYS A 3 -7.30 -15.84 -39.75
C LYS A 3 -7.07 -16.65 -38.46
N VAL A 4 -5.82 -17.06 -38.17
CA VAL A 4 -5.47 -17.86 -36.98
C VAL A 4 -5.51 -17.01 -35.71
N LYS A 5 -5.11 -15.73 -35.79
CA LYS A 5 -5.13 -14.80 -34.65
C LYS A 5 -6.56 -14.47 -34.19
N LEU A 6 -7.52 -14.41 -35.11
CA LEU A 6 -8.91 -14.07 -34.79
C LEU A 6 -9.66 -15.21 -34.08
N GLN A 7 -9.29 -16.48 -34.34
CA GLN A 7 -9.88 -17.63 -33.65
C GLN A 7 -9.31 -17.84 -32.24
N PHE A 8 -8.03 -17.54 -32.03
CA PHE A 8 -7.40 -17.55 -30.70
C PHE A 8 -8.04 -16.53 -29.75
N SER A 9 -8.39 -15.34 -30.25
CA SER A 9 -9.07 -14.29 -29.47
C SER A 9 -10.46 -14.72 -28.96
N LYS A 10 -11.22 -15.50 -29.75
CA LYS A 10 -12.54 -15.98 -29.34
C LYS A 10 -12.47 -17.11 -28.30
N PHE A 11 -11.45 -17.97 -28.38
CA PHE A 11 -11.21 -19.01 -27.37
C PHE A 11 -10.73 -18.42 -26.03
N LEU A 12 -9.87 -17.40 -26.06
CA LEU A 12 -9.40 -16.72 -24.84
C LEU A 12 -10.54 -16.01 -24.09
N ALA A 13 -11.52 -15.47 -24.82
CA ALA A 13 -12.67 -14.77 -24.24
C ALA A 13 -13.70 -15.70 -23.58
N LEU A 14 -13.74 -16.99 -23.95
CA LEU A 14 -14.63 -17.99 -23.35
C LEU A 14 -14.09 -18.60 -22.04
N MET A 15 -12.77 -18.61 -21.86
CA MET A 15 -12.10 -19.10 -20.66
C MET A 15 -12.55 -18.43 -19.34
N PRO A 16 -12.68 -17.09 -19.25
CA PRO A 16 -13.13 -16.44 -18.01
C PRO A 16 -14.58 -16.79 -17.64
N ILE A 17 -15.46 -17.04 -18.63
CA ILE A 17 -16.87 -17.37 -18.38
C ILE A 17 -17.00 -18.75 -17.71
N VAL A 18 -16.19 -19.73 -18.14
CA VAL A 18 -16.16 -21.07 -17.52
C VAL A 18 -15.57 -21.00 -16.11
N CYS A 19 -14.53 -20.19 -15.89
CA CYS A 19 -13.96 -19.99 -14.55
C CYS A 19 -14.97 -19.39 -13.57
N PHE A 20 -15.80 -18.42 -13.98
CA PHE A 20 -16.80 -17.82 -13.09
C PHE A 20 -17.89 -18.79 -12.63
N ILE A 21 -18.27 -19.78 -13.46
CA ILE A 21 -19.30 -20.77 -13.10
C ILE A 21 -18.74 -21.81 -12.11
N CYS A 22 -17.45 -22.14 -12.16
CA CYS A 22 -16.83 -23.06 -11.20
C CYS A 22 -16.69 -22.46 -9.79
N PHE A 23 -16.49 -21.14 -9.67
CA PHE A 23 -16.38 -20.48 -8.36
C PHE A 23 -17.72 -20.41 -7.61
N THR A 24 -18.86 -20.29 -8.30
CA THR A 24 -20.17 -20.16 -7.63
C THR A 24 -20.65 -21.48 -7.02
N VAL A 25 -20.31 -22.62 -7.61
CA VAL A 25 -20.66 -23.96 -7.08
C VAL A 25 -19.81 -24.30 -5.83
N TYR A 26 -18.56 -23.84 -5.77
CA TYR A 26 -17.68 -24.10 -4.63
C TYR A 26 -18.11 -23.35 -3.36
N VAL A 27 -18.67 -22.13 -3.52
CA VAL A 27 -19.12 -21.29 -2.39
C VAL A 27 -20.44 -21.78 -1.79
N ALA A 28 -21.31 -22.42 -2.58
CA ALA A 28 -22.59 -22.96 -2.09
C ALA A 28 -22.43 -24.22 -1.23
N ASN A 29 -21.40 -25.04 -1.48
CA ASN A 29 -21.20 -26.31 -0.78
C ASN A 29 -20.41 -26.21 0.54
N SER A 30 -19.78 -25.06 0.83
CA SER A 30 -18.97 -24.89 2.06
C SER A 30 -19.75 -24.31 3.24
N GLN A 31 -21.04 -24.02 3.10
CA GLN A 31 -21.86 -23.37 4.15
C GLN A 31 -22.56 -24.33 5.12
N GLN A 32 -22.36 -25.66 5.00
CA GLN A 32 -22.92 -26.63 5.94
C GLN A 32 -21.82 -27.36 6.70
N LEU A 33 -21.17 -26.67 7.64
CA LEU A 33 -20.51 -27.32 8.77
C LEU A 33 -20.93 -26.61 10.08
N PRO A 34 -21.25 -27.35 11.16
CA PRO A 34 -21.58 -26.72 12.44
C PRO A 34 -20.29 -26.13 13.03
N LEU A 35 -20.24 -24.81 13.17
CA LEU A 35 -19.11 -24.10 13.77
C LEU A 35 -19.14 -24.26 15.29
N ASP A 36 -18.16 -25.00 15.83
CA ASP A 36 -17.90 -25.11 17.26
C ASP A 36 -17.46 -23.78 17.89
N ALA A 37 -17.77 -23.61 19.18
CA ALA A 37 -17.47 -22.41 19.98
C ALA A 37 -15.97 -22.02 19.99
N ALA A 38 -15.06 -22.97 19.79
CA ALA A 38 -13.62 -22.71 19.67
C ALA A 38 -13.27 -21.91 18.40
N GLN A 39 -13.92 -22.22 17.27
CA GLN A 39 -13.72 -21.51 16.01
C GLN A 39 -14.35 -20.12 16.04
N SER A 40 -15.49 -19.97 16.72
CA SER A 40 -16.09 -18.66 17.00
C SER A 40 -15.17 -17.76 17.85
N LYS A 41 -14.50 -18.33 18.86
CA LYS A 41 -13.55 -17.59 19.71
C LYS A 41 -12.29 -17.17 18.95
N ILE A 42 -11.74 -18.04 18.10
CA ILE A 42 -10.60 -17.72 17.24
C ILE A 42 -10.99 -16.63 16.23
N PHE A 43 -12.13 -16.75 15.57
CA PHE A 43 -12.62 -15.72 14.63
C PHE A 43 -12.88 -14.38 15.33
N ALA A 44 -13.45 -14.39 16.54
CA ALA A 44 -13.66 -13.17 17.33
C ALA A 44 -12.34 -12.52 17.76
N GLN A 45 -11.34 -13.31 18.12
CA GLN A 45 -10.00 -12.83 18.49
C GLN A 45 -9.24 -12.25 17.28
N GLU A 46 -9.27 -12.95 16.14
CA GLU A 46 -8.71 -12.43 14.87
C GLU A 46 -9.37 -11.11 14.47
N THR A 47 -10.69 -10.99 14.67
CA THR A 47 -11.45 -9.75 14.41
C THR A 47 -11.05 -8.62 15.38
N ALA A 48 -10.81 -8.93 16.65
CA ALA A 48 -10.40 -7.95 17.66
C ALA A 48 -8.98 -7.42 17.40
N GLN A 49 -8.02 -8.31 17.10
CA GLN A 49 -6.64 -7.93 16.75
C GLN A 49 -6.61 -7.12 15.46
N TYR A 50 -7.35 -7.52 14.43
CA TYR A 50 -7.48 -6.77 13.19
C TYR A 50 -7.99 -5.34 13.42
N LYS A 51 -8.99 -5.17 14.29
CA LYS A 51 -9.54 -3.86 14.63
C LYS A 51 -8.50 -2.98 15.34
N LEU A 52 -7.78 -3.54 16.32
CA LEU A 52 -6.71 -2.83 17.02
C LEU A 52 -5.57 -2.43 16.09
N ALA A 53 -5.13 -3.33 15.21
CA ALA A 53 -4.13 -3.07 14.20
C ALA A 53 -4.56 -1.93 13.24
N SER A 54 -5.81 -1.98 12.76
CA SER A 54 -6.37 -0.93 11.91
C SER A 54 -6.42 0.43 12.60
N GLU A 55 -6.80 0.46 13.88
CA GLU A 55 -6.82 1.68 14.68
C GLU A 55 -5.40 2.24 14.91
N LEU A 56 -4.44 1.36 15.20
CA LEU A 56 -3.03 1.73 15.36
C LEU A 56 -2.45 2.34 14.07
N LEU A 57 -2.72 1.75 12.91
CA LEU A 57 -2.28 2.29 11.61
C LEU A 57 -2.86 3.69 11.34
N SER A 58 -4.11 3.91 11.75
CA SER A 58 -4.78 5.21 11.64
C SER A 58 -4.18 6.24 12.60
N GLU A 59 -4.07 5.93 13.89
CA GLU A 59 -3.55 6.84 14.92
C GLU A 59 -2.08 7.20 14.72
N SER A 60 -1.28 6.23 14.25
CA SER A 60 0.13 6.48 13.94
C SER A 60 0.34 7.32 12.68
N GLY A 61 -0.70 7.52 11.85
CA GLY A 61 -0.61 8.29 10.61
C GLY A 61 0.09 7.56 9.46
N ILE A 62 0.17 6.22 9.51
CA ILE A 62 0.78 5.41 8.44
C ILE A 62 0.06 5.62 7.11
N ALA A 63 -1.27 5.76 7.13
CA ALA A 63 -2.08 6.05 5.94
C ALA A 63 -1.55 7.25 5.14
N THR A 64 -1.30 8.36 5.82
CA THR A 64 -0.81 9.60 5.20
C THR A 64 0.64 9.47 4.74
N ARG A 65 1.47 8.71 5.46
CA ARG A 65 2.88 8.49 5.09
C ARG A 65 3.04 7.55 3.90
N TYR A 66 2.18 6.54 3.78
CA TYR A 66 2.26 5.56 2.70
C TYR A 66 2.21 6.23 1.32
N ASP A 67 1.22 7.11 1.11
CA ASP A 67 1.04 7.79 -0.18
C ASP A 67 2.20 8.75 -0.52
N MET A 68 3.03 9.14 0.46
CA MET A 68 4.23 9.95 0.22
C MET A 68 5.42 9.16 -0.30
N HIS A 69 5.41 7.83 -0.22
CA HIS A 69 6.52 7.03 -0.78
C HIS A 69 6.65 7.22 -2.29
N PHE A 70 5.53 7.50 -2.97
CA PHE A 70 5.52 7.78 -4.40
C PHE A 70 6.13 9.12 -4.77
N ASP A 71 6.33 10.02 -3.80
CA ASP A 71 6.74 11.39 -4.05
C ASP A 71 8.11 11.47 -4.76
N HIS A 72 9.06 10.59 -4.42
CA HIS A 72 10.37 10.55 -5.08
C HIS A 72 10.26 10.09 -6.54
N SER A 73 9.46 9.04 -6.80
CA SER A 73 9.22 8.54 -8.15
C SER A 73 8.53 9.59 -9.01
N ILE A 74 7.53 10.28 -8.46
CA ILE A 74 6.84 11.39 -9.13
C ILE A 74 7.83 12.55 -9.38
N GLY A 75 8.66 12.88 -8.40
CA GLY A 75 9.69 13.91 -8.52
C GLY A 75 10.67 13.65 -9.68
N ALA A 76 11.13 12.40 -9.84
CA ALA A 76 11.99 12.01 -10.95
C ALA A 76 11.29 12.12 -12.32
N LEU A 77 9.99 11.81 -12.40
CA LEU A 77 9.20 11.88 -13.64
C LEU A 77 8.94 13.30 -14.13
N ILE A 78 8.92 14.29 -13.23
CA ILE A 78 8.59 15.70 -13.55
C ILE A 78 9.85 16.49 -13.96
N GLY A 79 11.00 15.82 -14.06
CA GLY A 79 12.23 16.41 -14.57
C GLY A 79 12.87 17.35 -13.54
N LYS A 80 13.15 18.60 -13.93
CA LYS A 80 13.85 19.60 -13.11
C LYS A 80 13.20 19.93 -11.74
N GLY A 81 12.01 19.38 -11.45
CA GLY A 81 11.36 19.49 -10.15
C GLY A 81 10.64 20.82 -9.91
N ASP A 82 10.40 21.59 -10.98
CA ASP A 82 9.82 22.94 -10.88
C ASP A 82 8.31 22.98 -11.17
N ASP A 83 7.74 21.93 -11.80
CA ASP A 83 6.30 21.86 -12.08
C ASP A 83 5.50 21.23 -10.93
N PHE A 84 5.28 22.04 -9.89
CA PHE A 84 4.50 21.64 -8.70
C PHE A 84 3.02 21.36 -9.02
N LYS A 85 2.47 21.90 -10.11
CA LYS A 85 1.09 21.61 -10.52
C LYS A 85 0.98 20.20 -11.09
N LEU A 86 1.92 19.81 -11.95
CA LEU A 86 2.01 18.45 -12.46
C LEU A 86 2.28 17.45 -11.33
N TYR A 87 3.15 17.80 -10.38
CA TYR A 87 3.39 17.01 -9.17
C TYR A 87 2.10 16.75 -8.37
N ALA A 88 1.34 17.80 -8.08
CA ALA A 88 0.09 17.66 -7.34
C ALA A 88 -0.93 16.77 -8.09
N ARG A 89 -0.97 16.84 -9.42
CA ARG A 89 -1.84 15.98 -10.25
C ARG A 89 -1.39 14.52 -10.19
N PHE A 90 -0.10 14.25 -10.32
CA PHE A 90 0.43 12.89 -10.21
C PHE A 90 0.20 12.32 -8.81
N ARG A 91 0.47 13.08 -7.75
CA ARG A 91 0.22 12.63 -6.38
C ARG A 91 -1.23 12.21 -6.16
N LYS A 92 -2.20 12.98 -6.67
CA LYS A 92 -3.62 12.61 -6.64
C LYS A 92 -3.92 11.34 -7.42
N MET A 93 -3.33 11.18 -8.60
CA MET A 93 -3.48 9.97 -9.42
C MET A 93 -2.93 8.74 -8.69
N PHE A 94 -1.71 8.81 -8.15
CA PHE A 94 -1.09 7.70 -7.43
C PHE A 94 -1.88 7.32 -6.18
N ALA A 95 -2.30 8.28 -5.36
CA ALA A 95 -3.14 8.00 -4.20
C ALA A 95 -4.48 7.33 -4.60
N ARG A 96 -5.05 7.69 -5.75
CA ARG A 96 -6.30 7.10 -6.26
C ARG A 96 -6.09 5.68 -6.79
N GLU A 97 -5.05 5.45 -7.56
CA GLU A 97 -4.85 4.18 -8.28
C GLU A 97 -4.12 3.14 -7.42
N ILE A 98 -3.12 3.56 -6.65
CA ILE A 98 -2.22 2.67 -5.89
C ILE A 98 -1.93 3.20 -4.48
N GLY A 99 -2.81 4.05 -3.94
CA GLY A 99 -2.66 4.59 -2.58
C GLY A 99 -3.10 3.65 -1.48
N TRP A 100 -2.97 4.13 -0.25
CA TRP A 100 -3.19 3.41 1.01
C TRP A 100 -4.49 2.58 1.06
N LYS A 101 -5.58 3.09 0.47
CA LYS A 101 -6.90 2.45 0.49
C LYS A 101 -6.90 1.01 -0.05
N HIS A 102 -5.94 0.66 -0.91
CA HIS A 102 -5.83 -0.67 -1.52
C HIS A 102 -4.97 -1.64 -0.70
N PHE A 103 -4.16 -1.12 0.23
CA PHE A 103 -3.17 -1.90 0.97
C PHE A 103 -3.42 -1.95 2.47
N LYS A 104 -4.32 -1.10 3.00
CA LYS A 104 -4.63 -0.98 4.43
C LYS A 104 -4.93 -2.33 5.11
N ASP A 105 -5.65 -3.22 4.44
CA ASP A 105 -6.09 -4.49 5.03
C ASP A 105 -4.91 -5.48 5.10
N THR A 106 -3.99 -5.45 4.14
CA THR A 106 -2.74 -6.23 4.18
C THR A 106 -1.85 -5.79 5.35
N TYR A 107 -1.73 -4.48 5.57
CA TYR A 107 -0.98 -3.95 6.71
C TYR A 107 -1.63 -4.34 8.04
N ALA A 108 -2.95 -4.22 8.14
CA ALA A 108 -3.68 -4.57 9.36
C ALA A 108 -3.59 -6.07 9.65
N ALA A 109 -3.75 -6.93 8.64
CA ALA A 109 -3.60 -8.37 8.77
C ALA A 109 -2.18 -8.75 9.22
N ARG A 110 -1.15 -8.09 8.65
CA ARG A 110 0.24 -8.35 9.06
C ARG A 110 0.49 -8.00 10.52
N LEU A 111 0.02 -6.84 10.97
CA LEU A 111 0.14 -6.45 12.38
C LEU A 111 -0.66 -7.37 13.31
N ALA A 112 -1.86 -7.81 12.91
CA ALA A 112 -2.66 -8.74 13.69
C ALA A 112 -2.01 -10.13 13.81
N ALA A 113 -1.23 -10.55 12.80
CA ALA A 113 -0.50 -11.81 12.82
C ALA A 113 0.81 -11.74 13.61
N ASP A 114 1.51 -10.60 13.56
CA ASP A 114 2.84 -10.44 14.16
C ASP A 114 2.78 -10.01 15.65
N PHE A 115 1.66 -9.46 16.12
CA PHE A 115 1.53 -8.93 17.49
C PHE A 115 0.32 -9.51 18.22
N SER A 116 0.51 -9.78 19.51
CA SER A 116 -0.58 -10.13 20.42
C SER A 116 -1.56 -8.97 20.61
N GLU A 117 -2.76 -9.28 21.10
CA GLU A 117 -3.78 -8.25 21.38
C GLU A 117 -3.28 -7.21 22.38
N ASP A 118 -2.53 -7.62 23.41
CA ASP A 118 -2.05 -6.72 24.47
C ASP A 118 -0.90 -5.82 23.97
N GLU A 119 -0.01 -6.34 23.13
CA GLU A 119 1.00 -5.52 22.44
C GLU A 119 0.35 -4.47 21.53
N LEU A 120 -0.69 -4.85 20.77
CA LEU A 120 -1.44 -3.91 19.93
C LEU A 120 -2.13 -2.82 20.76
N LYS A 121 -2.70 -3.17 21.92
CA LYS A 121 -3.27 -2.18 22.86
C LYS A 121 -2.20 -1.25 23.42
N GLU A 122 -1.03 -1.77 23.78
CA GLU A 122 0.08 -0.96 24.30
C GLU A 122 0.60 0.01 23.23
N LEU A 123 0.83 -0.47 22.01
CA LEU A 123 1.24 0.35 20.87
C LEU A 123 0.20 1.42 20.54
N LEU A 124 -1.09 1.07 20.60
CA LEU A 124 -2.18 2.02 20.39
C LEU A 124 -2.24 3.08 21.51
N LYS A 125 -2.01 2.69 22.77
CA LYS A 125 -1.90 3.63 23.88
C LYS A 125 -0.71 4.57 23.68
N LEU A 126 0.44 4.05 23.26
CA LEU A 126 1.64 4.83 22.99
C LEU A 126 1.43 5.82 21.84
N SER A 127 0.84 5.37 20.73
CA SER A 127 0.58 6.22 19.55
C SER A 127 -0.39 7.37 19.86
N LYS A 128 -1.28 7.19 20.84
CA LYS A 128 -2.18 8.24 21.35
C LYS A 128 -1.50 9.27 22.25
N GLN A 129 -0.31 9.00 22.79
CA GLN A 129 0.39 9.94 23.67
C GLN A 129 0.80 11.22 22.92
N PRO A 130 0.64 12.42 23.53
CA PRO A 130 0.98 13.68 22.87
C PRO A 130 2.43 13.76 22.40
N VAL A 131 3.38 13.25 23.18
CA VAL A 131 4.80 13.23 22.81
C VAL A 131 5.04 12.36 21.56
N MET A 132 4.42 11.18 21.49
CA MET A 132 4.54 10.30 20.34
C MET A 132 3.91 10.92 19.10
N LYS A 133 2.71 11.51 19.23
CA LYS A 133 2.08 12.26 18.13
C LYS A 133 2.97 13.40 17.63
N LYS A 134 3.56 14.16 18.54
CA LYS A 134 4.48 15.25 18.18
C LYS A 134 5.71 14.74 17.44
N LEU A 135 6.29 13.61 17.88
CA LEU A 135 7.42 12.98 17.19
C LEU A 135 7.04 12.57 15.76
N LEU A 136 5.94 11.82 15.59
CA LEU A 136 5.47 11.33 14.29
C LEU A 136 5.11 12.48 13.33
N GLN A 137 4.49 13.54 13.85
CA GLN A 137 4.19 14.75 13.06
C GLN A 137 5.45 15.53 12.68
N SER A 138 6.45 15.59 13.57
CA SER A 138 7.71 16.25 13.29
C SER A 138 8.51 15.52 12.20
N GLU A 139 8.53 14.18 12.23
CA GLU A 139 9.14 13.35 11.19
C GLU A 139 8.43 13.56 9.85
N PHE A 140 7.10 13.47 9.85
CA PHE A 140 6.28 13.73 8.66
C PHE A 140 6.57 15.11 8.05
N LYS A 141 6.61 16.15 8.89
CA LYS A 141 6.90 17.51 8.45
C LYS A 141 8.32 17.66 7.92
N ALA A 142 9.31 17.09 8.61
CA ALA A 142 10.69 17.10 8.13
C ALA A 142 10.81 16.43 6.76
N TYR A 143 10.10 15.31 6.53
CA TYR A 143 10.03 14.68 5.22
C TYR A 143 9.42 15.63 4.18
N THR A 144 8.27 16.25 4.44
CA THR A 144 7.64 17.15 3.45
C THR A 144 8.49 18.39 3.16
N ASP A 145 9.09 19.00 4.19
CA ASP A 145 9.88 20.23 4.08
C ASP A 145 11.15 20.01 3.22
N THR A 146 11.71 18.80 3.27
CA THR A 146 12.92 18.42 2.51
C THR A 146 12.61 17.80 1.14
N SER A 147 11.36 17.47 0.84
CA SER A 147 10.95 16.74 -0.37
C SER A 147 11.36 17.43 -1.67
N LYS A 148 11.13 18.75 -1.79
CA LYS A 148 11.51 19.56 -2.95
C LYS A 148 13.02 19.50 -3.23
N GLN A 149 13.83 19.63 -2.18
CA GLN A 149 15.28 19.53 -2.31
C GLN A 149 15.70 18.12 -2.71
N ARG A 150 15.11 17.08 -2.11
CA ARG A 150 15.36 15.68 -2.48
C ARG A 150 15.03 15.40 -3.93
N PHE A 151 13.93 15.91 -4.49
CA PHE A 151 13.61 15.70 -5.91
C PHE A 151 14.64 16.35 -6.82
N LYS A 152 15.05 17.59 -6.51
CA LYS A 152 16.07 18.28 -7.30
C LYS A 152 17.41 17.54 -7.28
N ILE A 153 17.83 17.06 -6.11
CA ILE A 153 19.05 16.26 -5.97
C ILE A 153 18.92 14.92 -6.69
N GLY A 154 17.79 14.22 -6.52
CA GLY A 154 17.53 12.92 -7.16
C GLY A 154 17.46 13.01 -8.68
N PHE A 155 16.81 14.04 -9.23
CA PHE A 155 16.81 14.29 -10.67
C PHE A 155 18.21 14.58 -11.20
N LYS A 156 18.98 15.43 -10.50
CA LYS A 156 20.38 15.70 -10.86
C LYS A 156 21.23 14.43 -10.85
N LEU A 157 21.09 13.60 -9.81
CA LEU A 157 21.77 12.30 -9.71
C LEU A 157 21.43 11.41 -10.91
N TRP A 158 20.15 11.33 -11.28
CA TRP A 158 19.70 10.56 -12.44
C TRP A 158 20.27 11.09 -13.76
N ASP A 159 20.30 12.40 -13.95
CA ASP A 159 20.90 13.05 -15.13
C ASP A 159 22.43 12.84 -15.20
N GLU A 160 23.12 12.96 -14.06
CA GLU A 160 24.56 12.70 -13.95
C GLU A 160 24.90 11.23 -14.24
N TYR A 161 24.07 10.29 -13.79
CA TYR A 161 24.21 8.87 -14.10
C TYR A 161 24.04 8.61 -15.60
N ASN A 162 22.95 9.11 -16.20
CA ASN A 162 22.66 8.89 -17.62
C ASN A 162 23.63 9.63 -18.56
N SER A 163 24.25 10.71 -18.10
CA SER A 163 25.31 11.41 -18.83
C SER A 163 26.70 10.82 -18.60
N GLY A 164 26.82 9.75 -17.80
CA GLY A 164 28.09 9.07 -17.51
C GLY A 164 29.03 9.83 -16.58
N LYS A 165 28.56 10.89 -15.91
CA LYS A 165 29.35 11.66 -14.94
C LYS A 165 29.55 10.93 -13.61
N ILE A 166 28.63 10.03 -13.27
CA ILE A 166 28.72 9.15 -12.12
C ILE A 166 28.45 7.71 -12.55
N SER A 167 29.19 6.76 -12.01
CA SER A 167 28.92 5.33 -12.18
C SER A 167 28.18 4.77 -10.97
N LEU A 168 27.59 3.59 -11.14
CA LEU A 168 27.11 2.81 -10.00
C LEU A 168 28.31 2.44 -9.10
N PRO A 169 28.10 2.33 -7.77
CA PRO A 169 29.10 1.74 -6.89
C PRO A 169 29.37 0.28 -7.27
N PRO A 170 30.56 -0.26 -6.96
CA PRO A 170 30.83 -1.68 -7.13
C PRO A 170 29.90 -2.52 -6.23
N ASP A 171 29.64 -3.76 -6.66
CA ASP A 171 28.89 -4.76 -5.91
C ASP A 171 29.55 -5.11 -4.56
#